data_AF-A0A940C4X6-F1
#
_entry.id   AF-A0A940C4X6-F1
#
_cell.length_a   1.000
_cell.length_b   1.000
_cell.length_c   1.000
_cell.angle_alpha   90.00
_cell.angle_beta   90.00
_cell.angle_gamma   90.00
#
_symmetry.space_group_name_H-M   'P 1'
#
loop_
_entity.id
_entity.type
_entity.pdbx_description
1 polymer ?
#
loop_
_entity_poly.entity_id
_entity_poly.type
_entity_poly.pdbx_seq_one_letter_code
_entity_poly.pdbx_strand_id
1 'polypeptide(L)'
;MKRKTGRIIRSVVAILLVTAMFLPLTAKNTHAEVFYLQTGRRFDSDFYANYYPDLKAKYGYNAHKLLDHYLNYGIFERRIPSAYYLYNMDALGVGDITPKELLYQRKSLRKGCTEAEFYNAYDEAYPIVVAARAAFPNNMYGQMGYVANVLYNRINFNPGVRYKTSGAHYNDPCSVFGNVEKYANGTRIPYGGDCAGTTRAMGLCLNMMQIPYDHINENKWKQQWCRVTINGKSYAIDPYLTPYVMEESYYVRLYPPFMP
;
A
#
# COMPACT_ATOMS: atom_id res chain seq x y z
N MET A 1 -13.64 66.88 -73.57
CA MET A 1 -13.02 65.54 -73.40
C MET A 1 -12.85 65.26 -71.90
N LYS A 2 -13.51 64.20 -71.39
CA LYS A 2 -13.33 63.48 -70.09
C LYS A 2 -13.59 64.26 -68.76
N ARG A 3 -14.81 64.12 -68.18
CA ARG A 3 -15.22 63.29 -67.00
C ARG A 3 -14.56 63.69 -65.66
N LYS A 4 -15.25 64.50 -64.84
CA LYS A 4 -16.11 64.17 -63.66
C LYS A 4 -15.37 63.77 -62.37
N THR A 5 -15.33 64.74 -61.43
CA THR A 5 -15.76 64.70 -60.01
C THR A 5 -15.88 63.38 -59.24
N GLY A 6 -15.36 63.37 -57.99
CA GLY A 6 -15.77 62.50 -56.86
C GLY A 6 -14.58 61.95 -56.05
N ARG A 7 -14.26 62.50 -54.87
CA ARG A 7 -14.66 62.07 -53.50
C ARG A 7 -14.03 60.74 -52.98
N ILE A 8 -13.32 60.86 -51.85
CA ILE A 8 -13.49 60.11 -50.58
C ILE A 8 -12.76 58.74 -50.35
N ILE A 9 -11.79 58.80 -49.39
CA ILE A 9 -11.62 57.96 -48.16
C ILE A 9 -10.96 56.55 -48.18
N ARG A 10 -10.05 56.36 -47.19
CA ARG A 10 -9.51 55.14 -46.51
C ARG A 10 -8.56 54.25 -47.34
N SER A 11 -7.36 53.89 -46.86
CA SER A 11 -7.19 52.90 -45.78
C SER A 11 -5.78 52.90 -45.16
N VAL A 12 -5.75 52.59 -43.85
CA VAL A 12 -4.61 52.34 -42.95
C VAL A 12 -3.89 51.02 -43.30
N VAL A 13 -2.55 50.99 -43.43
CA VAL A 13 -1.59 49.85 -43.25
C VAL A 13 -0.17 50.49 -43.41
N ALA A 14 0.91 50.31 -42.64
CA ALA A 14 1.40 49.21 -41.82
C ALA A 14 2.15 49.72 -40.58
N ILE A 15 1.90 49.04 -39.46
CA ILE A 15 2.58 49.16 -38.18
C ILE A 15 3.92 48.39 -38.26
N LEU A 16 5.03 49.10 -38.09
CA LEU A 16 6.33 48.53 -37.70
C LEU A 16 6.40 48.58 -36.17
N LEU A 17 5.93 47.52 -35.51
CA LEU A 17 6.24 47.27 -34.10
C LEU A 17 7.03 45.96 -34.03
N VAL A 18 8.33 46.13 -33.82
CA VAL A 18 9.23 45.06 -33.39
C VAL A 18 8.76 44.64 -32.00
N THR A 19 7.95 43.61 -31.90
CA THR A 19 7.86 42.81 -30.68
C THR A 19 8.73 41.58 -30.91
N ALA A 20 9.98 41.68 -30.42
CA ALA A 20 10.76 40.49 -30.15
C ALA A 20 9.89 39.60 -29.26
N MET A 21 9.41 38.52 -29.85
CA MET A 21 8.63 37.49 -29.20
C MET A 21 9.55 36.84 -28.17
N PHE A 22 9.61 37.41 -26.96
CA PHE A 22 10.01 36.68 -25.78
C PHE A 22 8.95 35.60 -25.59
N LEU A 23 9.13 34.47 -26.29
CA LEU A 23 8.69 33.20 -25.75
C LEU A 23 9.48 33.05 -24.45
N PRO A 24 8.84 33.06 -23.27
CA PRO A 24 9.49 32.44 -22.14
C PRO A 24 9.57 30.97 -22.53
N LEU A 25 10.73 30.53 -23.04
CA LEU A 25 11.15 29.15 -22.88
C LEU A 25 11.35 28.96 -21.38
N THR A 26 10.24 28.87 -20.65
CA THR A 26 10.23 28.04 -19.46
C THR A 26 10.35 26.64 -20.02
N ALA A 27 11.59 26.17 -20.14
CA ALA A 27 11.81 24.75 -19.97
C ALA A 27 11.15 24.43 -18.62
N LYS A 28 9.91 23.94 -18.64
CA LYS A 28 9.37 23.23 -17.49
C LYS A 28 10.42 22.17 -17.25
N ASN A 29 11.10 22.24 -16.11
CA ASN A 29 12.08 21.24 -15.72
C ASN A 29 11.33 19.90 -15.68
N THR A 30 11.34 19.17 -16.79
CA THR A 30 10.66 17.88 -16.99
C THR A 30 11.52 16.81 -16.36
N HIS A 31 11.69 16.90 -15.05
CA HIS A 31 12.20 15.80 -14.27
C HIS A 31 11.01 15.16 -13.58
N ALA A 32 10.89 13.84 -13.74
CA ALA A 32 9.88 13.04 -13.09
C ALA A 32 9.83 13.39 -11.60
N GLU A 33 8.64 13.71 -11.10
CA GLU A 33 8.48 13.89 -9.67
C GLU A 33 8.42 12.50 -9.03
N VAL A 34 9.41 12.24 -8.17
CA VAL A 34 9.58 10.97 -7.50
C VAL A 34 9.14 11.12 -6.06
N PHE A 35 8.10 10.40 -5.68
CA PHE A 35 7.55 10.38 -4.34
C PHE A 35 7.96 9.09 -3.62
N TYR A 36 8.32 9.22 -2.35
CA TYR A 36 8.51 8.10 -1.45
C TYR A 36 7.26 7.95 -0.59
N LEU A 37 6.55 6.85 -0.79
CA LEU A 37 5.27 6.61 -0.11
C LEU A 37 5.50 6.12 1.30
N GLN A 38 4.49 6.27 2.16
CA GLN A 38 4.50 5.66 3.50
C GLN A 38 4.65 4.13 3.45
N THR A 39 4.27 3.52 2.32
CA THR A 39 4.52 2.10 2.02
C THR A 39 5.97 1.79 1.66
N GLY A 40 6.91 2.73 1.82
CA GLY A 40 8.32 2.57 1.43
C GLY A 40 8.57 2.51 -0.08
N ARG A 41 7.52 2.59 -0.90
CA ARG A 41 7.60 2.46 -2.35
C ARG A 41 7.98 3.79 -2.99
N ARG A 42 8.72 3.70 -4.10
CA ARG A 42 8.97 4.81 -5.01
C ARG A 42 7.82 4.91 -6.02
N PHE A 43 7.17 6.06 -6.07
CA PHE A 43 6.23 6.44 -7.13
C PHE A 43 6.89 7.46 -8.04
N ASP A 44 6.84 7.22 -9.36
CA ASP A 44 7.46 8.04 -10.38
C ASP A 44 6.37 8.54 -11.33
N SER A 45 6.03 9.83 -11.25
CA SER A 45 4.86 10.39 -11.93
C SER A 45 4.92 10.23 -13.44
N ASP A 46 6.09 10.43 -14.02
CA ASP A 46 6.25 10.43 -15.47
C ASP A 46 6.25 9.02 -16.01
N PHE A 47 6.91 8.08 -15.31
CA PHE A 47 6.75 6.67 -15.60
C PHE A 47 5.27 6.29 -15.55
N TYR A 48 4.57 6.64 -14.47
CA TYR A 48 3.19 6.23 -14.25
C TYR A 48 2.25 6.78 -15.34
N ALA A 49 2.40 8.05 -15.73
CA ALA A 49 1.66 8.62 -16.85
C ALA A 49 2.01 7.91 -18.17
N ASN A 50 3.29 7.69 -18.47
CA ASN A 50 3.70 7.09 -19.74
C ASN A 50 3.29 5.61 -19.85
N TYR A 51 3.29 4.88 -18.74
CA TYR A 51 2.95 3.47 -18.67
C TYR A 51 1.43 3.24 -18.73
N TYR A 52 0.62 4.22 -18.30
CA TYR A 52 -0.85 4.14 -18.29
C TYR A 52 -1.50 5.22 -19.17
N PRO A 53 -1.81 4.91 -20.45
CA PRO A 53 -2.35 5.89 -21.40
C PRO A 53 -3.67 6.54 -20.97
N ASP A 54 -4.52 5.81 -20.25
CA ASP A 54 -5.78 6.30 -19.69
C ASP A 54 -5.55 7.43 -18.68
N LEU A 55 -4.54 7.29 -17.84
CA LEU A 55 -4.16 8.31 -16.86
C LEU A 55 -3.45 9.49 -17.50
N LYS A 56 -2.62 9.24 -18.53
CA LYS A 56 -1.99 10.31 -19.32
C LYS A 56 -3.02 11.18 -20.02
N ALA A 57 -4.05 10.58 -20.62
CA ALA A 57 -5.14 11.30 -21.26
C ALA A 57 -5.93 12.14 -20.24
N LYS A 58 -6.18 11.60 -19.04
CA LYS A 58 -7.01 12.24 -18.01
C LYS A 58 -6.27 13.31 -17.19
N TYR A 59 -5.01 13.06 -16.83
CA TYR A 59 -4.25 13.86 -15.88
C TYR A 59 -2.97 14.46 -16.47
N GLY A 60 -2.54 14.06 -17.68
CA GLY A 60 -1.28 14.48 -18.28
C GLY A 60 -0.09 14.05 -17.42
N TYR A 61 0.86 14.97 -17.23
CA TYR A 61 2.00 14.83 -16.31
C TYR A 61 1.75 15.54 -14.97
N ASN A 62 0.48 15.68 -14.53
CA ASN A 62 0.20 16.27 -13.22
C ASN A 62 0.55 15.25 -12.12
N ALA A 63 1.74 15.41 -11.54
CA ALA A 63 2.32 14.50 -10.57
C ALA A 63 1.40 14.20 -9.38
N HIS A 64 0.84 15.23 -8.73
CA HIS A 64 -0.05 15.05 -7.58
C HIS A 64 -1.35 14.31 -7.93
N LYS A 65 -1.99 14.62 -9.06
CA LYS A 65 -3.22 13.89 -9.47
C LYS A 65 -2.94 12.42 -9.80
N LEU A 66 -1.78 12.14 -10.38
CA LEU A 66 -1.34 10.78 -10.66
C LEU A 66 -1.02 10.02 -9.37
N LEU A 67 -0.36 10.68 -8.41
CA LEU A 67 -0.12 10.13 -7.09
C LEU A 67 -1.43 9.86 -6.34
N ASP A 68 -2.37 10.81 -6.34
CA ASP A 68 -3.70 10.65 -5.75
C ASP A 68 -4.43 9.46 -6.38
N HIS A 69 -4.37 9.34 -7.72
CA HIS A 69 -4.92 8.18 -8.39
C HIS A 69 -4.24 6.89 -7.92
N TYR A 70 -2.92 6.86 -7.84
CA TYR A 70 -2.19 5.68 -7.41
C TYR A 70 -2.59 5.26 -5.99
N LEU A 71 -2.60 6.21 -5.04
CA LEU A 71 -2.93 5.95 -3.64
C LEU A 71 -4.37 5.46 -3.45
N ASN A 72 -5.32 6.01 -4.22
CA ASN A 72 -6.75 5.70 -4.05
C ASN A 72 -7.25 4.54 -4.92
N TYR A 73 -6.59 4.26 -6.04
CA TYR A 73 -7.04 3.28 -7.03
C TYR A 73 -5.90 2.41 -7.53
N GLY A 74 -4.79 3.02 -7.97
CA GLY A 74 -3.70 2.30 -8.65
C GLY A 74 -3.08 1.17 -7.83
N ILE A 75 -2.88 1.35 -6.53
CA ILE A 75 -2.39 0.28 -5.64
C ILE A 75 -3.33 -0.92 -5.65
N PHE A 76 -4.64 -0.66 -5.63
CA PHE A 76 -5.67 -1.68 -5.58
C PHE A 76 -5.92 -2.34 -6.93
N GLU A 77 -5.68 -1.60 -8.00
CA GLU A 77 -5.66 -2.07 -9.39
C GLU A 77 -4.35 -2.80 -9.76
N ARG A 78 -3.39 -2.90 -8.82
CA ARG A 78 -2.05 -3.49 -9.03
C ARG A 78 -1.26 -2.78 -10.13
N ARG A 79 -1.44 -1.46 -10.25
CA ARG A 79 -0.66 -0.64 -11.17
C ARG A 79 0.78 -0.49 -10.67
N ILE A 80 1.72 -0.46 -11.60
CA ILE A 80 3.15 -0.36 -11.39
C ILE A 80 3.49 1.11 -11.15
N PRO A 81 3.97 1.51 -9.97
CA PRO A 81 4.20 2.91 -9.62
C PRO A 81 5.47 3.53 -10.20
N SER A 82 6.45 2.72 -10.58
CA SER A 82 7.75 3.20 -11.06
C SER A 82 8.52 2.12 -11.83
N ALA A 83 9.45 2.54 -12.68
CA ALA A 83 10.39 1.63 -13.35
C ALA A 83 11.27 0.88 -12.34
N TYR A 84 11.62 1.51 -11.22
CA TYR A 84 12.35 0.85 -10.12
C TYR A 84 11.53 -0.32 -9.55
N TYR A 85 10.22 -0.13 -9.38
CA TYR A 85 9.35 -1.20 -8.91
C TYR A 85 9.27 -2.34 -9.93
N LEU A 86 9.07 -2.03 -11.21
CA LEU A 86 9.04 -3.02 -12.30
C LEU A 86 10.33 -3.85 -12.37
N TYR A 87 11.49 -3.17 -12.38
CA TYR A 87 12.79 -3.84 -12.45
C TYR A 87 13.02 -4.80 -11.27
N ASN A 88 12.68 -4.39 -10.05
CA ASN A 88 12.91 -5.24 -8.87
C ASN A 88 11.96 -6.45 -8.81
N MET A 89 10.74 -6.34 -9.35
CA MET A 89 9.85 -7.49 -9.49
C MET A 89 10.43 -8.50 -10.48
N ASP A 90 10.85 -8.03 -11.66
CA ASP A 90 11.40 -8.89 -12.71
C ASP A 90 12.72 -9.54 -12.27
N ALA A 91 13.62 -8.78 -11.64
CA ALA A 91 14.95 -9.22 -11.24
C ALA A 91 14.94 -10.27 -10.11
N LEU A 92 13.91 -10.27 -9.26
CA LEU A 92 13.80 -11.20 -8.14
C LEU A 92 12.92 -12.42 -8.45
N GLY A 93 12.31 -12.49 -9.64
CA GLY A 93 11.40 -13.58 -10.02
C GLY A 93 10.18 -13.72 -9.10
N VAL A 94 9.93 -12.71 -8.27
CA VAL A 94 8.80 -12.61 -7.35
C VAL A 94 7.71 -11.79 -8.04
N GLY A 95 6.52 -12.38 -8.17
CA GLY A 95 5.36 -11.70 -8.74
C GLY A 95 4.85 -10.55 -7.85
N ASP A 96 3.53 -10.38 -7.75
CA ASP A 96 2.87 -9.30 -6.99
C ASP A 96 2.97 -9.39 -5.45
N ILE A 97 4.10 -9.88 -4.92
CA ILE A 97 4.40 -10.01 -3.50
C ILE A 97 5.66 -9.22 -3.15
N THR A 98 5.55 -8.30 -2.19
CA THR A 98 6.68 -7.48 -1.72
C THR A 98 7.77 -8.37 -1.11
N PRO A 99 9.02 -8.33 -1.61
CA PRO A 99 10.16 -9.01 -1.02
C PRO A 99 10.40 -8.58 0.43
N LYS A 100 10.94 -9.47 1.27
CA LYS A 100 11.20 -9.20 2.70
C LYS A 100 12.12 -8.01 2.94
N GLU A 101 13.03 -7.74 2.01
CA GLU A 101 13.95 -6.61 2.02
C GLU A 101 13.22 -5.27 1.82
N LEU A 102 12.08 -5.28 1.13
CA LEU A 102 11.31 -4.10 0.72
C LEU A 102 10.06 -3.86 1.57
N LEU A 103 9.84 -4.63 2.64
CA LEU A 103 8.77 -4.37 3.59
C LEU A 103 8.93 -2.97 4.19
N TYR A 104 7.83 -2.24 4.33
CA TYR A 104 7.82 -0.94 5.00
C TYR A 104 7.47 -1.08 6.48
N GLN A 105 7.76 -0.05 7.27
CA GLN A 105 7.52 -0.07 8.72
C GLN A 105 8.12 -1.29 9.44
N ARG A 106 9.24 -1.84 8.94
CA ARG A 106 9.91 -3.05 9.48
C ARG A 106 10.11 -3.01 11.00
N LYS A 107 10.42 -1.84 11.57
CA LYS A 107 10.56 -1.66 13.01
C LYS A 107 9.26 -1.98 13.77
N SER A 108 8.13 -1.51 13.25
CA SER A 108 6.81 -1.83 13.80
C SER A 108 6.49 -3.30 13.56
N LEU A 109 6.56 -3.78 12.32
CA LEU A 109 6.23 -5.16 11.96
C LEU A 109 7.02 -6.20 12.77
N ARG A 110 8.34 -6.03 12.87
CA ARG A 110 9.23 -6.98 13.53
C ARG A 110 9.05 -6.99 15.04
N LYS A 111 8.88 -5.82 15.65
CA LYS A 111 8.81 -5.61 17.10
C LYS A 111 9.87 -6.39 17.88
N GLY A 112 9.48 -7.50 18.51
CA GLY A 112 10.31 -8.32 19.40
C GLY A 112 11.12 -9.39 18.68
N CYS A 113 10.76 -9.74 17.44
CA CYS A 113 11.47 -10.76 16.66
C CYS A 113 12.90 -10.32 16.35
N THR A 114 13.85 -11.25 16.41
CA THR A 114 15.13 -11.12 15.69
C THR A 114 14.90 -11.06 14.19
N GLU A 115 15.91 -10.66 13.42
CA GLU A 115 15.79 -10.62 11.96
C GLU A 115 15.54 -12.01 11.36
N ALA A 116 16.26 -13.03 11.83
CA ALA A 116 16.04 -14.41 11.39
C ALA A 116 14.62 -14.90 11.70
N GLU A 117 14.11 -14.62 12.90
CA GLU A 117 12.75 -14.99 13.27
C GLU A 117 11.70 -14.28 12.43
N PHE A 118 11.94 -13.01 12.11
CA PHE A 118 11.05 -12.22 11.26
C PHE A 118 11.05 -12.71 9.81
N TYR A 119 12.19 -13.14 9.29
CA TYR A 119 12.27 -13.77 7.96
C TYR A 119 11.58 -15.13 7.94
N ASN A 120 11.69 -15.93 9.00
CA ASN A 120 10.90 -17.14 9.13
C ASN A 120 9.39 -16.84 9.15
N ALA A 121 8.97 -15.79 9.87
CA ALA A 121 7.57 -15.35 9.87
C ALA A 121 7.10 -14.91 8.48
N TYR A 122 7.96 -14.23 7.71
CA TYR A 122 7.69 -13.90 6.31
C TYR A 122 7.54 -15.15 5.44
N ASP A 123 8.44 -16.12 5.57
CA ASP A 123 8.41 -17.35 4.77
C ASP A 123 7.16 -18.19 5.06
N GLU A 124 6.66 -18.18 6.30
CA GLU A 124 5.39 -18.82 6.70
C GLU A 124 4.16 -18.02 6.24
N ALA A 125 4.25 -16.68 6.16
CA ALA A 125 3.20 -15.83 5.61
C ALA A 125 3.09 -15.94 4.09
N TYR A 126 4.20 -16.18 3.39
CA TYR A 126 4.29 -16.24 1.93
C TYR A 126 3.26 -17.18 1.27
N PRO A 127 3.16 -18.47 1.62
CA PRO A 127 2.18 -19.37 1.01
C PRO A 127 0.73 -18.94 1.27
N ILE A 128 0.45 -18.28 2.41
CA ILE A 128 -0.89 -17.75 2.73
C ILE A 128 -1.22 -16.60 1.78
N VAL A 129 -0.29 -15.68 1.57
CA VAL A 129 -0.47 -14.54 0.66
C VAL A 129 -0.60 -15.01 -0.79
N VAL A 130 0.21 -15.96 -1.23
CA VAL A 130 0.10 -16.58 -2.57
C VAL A 130 -1.29 -17.19 -2.75
N ALA A 131 -1.77 -17.97 -1.77
CA ALA A 131 -3.08 -18.60 -1.82
C ALA A 131 -4.22 -17.57 -1.86
N ALA A 132 -4.12 -16.49 -1.08
CA ALA A 132 -5.10 -15.40 -1.08
C ALA A 132 -5.21 -14.75 -2.47
N ARG A 133 -4.06 -14.43 -3.09
CA ARG A 133 -4.00 -13.84 -4.44
C ARG A 133 -4.60 -14.77 -5.50
N ALA A 134 -4.32 -16.06 -5.40
CA ALA A 134 -4.81 -17.07 -6.33
C ALA A 134 -6.33 -17.29 -6.18
N ALA A 135 -6.84 -17.34 -4.95
CA ALA A 135 -8.26 -17.55 -4.66
C ALA A 135 -9.14 -16.34 -5.03
N PHE A 136 -8.57 -15.13 -4.95
CA PHE A 136 -9.30 -13.88 -5.16
C PHE A 136 -8.58 -12.95 -6.15
N PRO A 137 -8.44 -13.35 -7.43
CA PRO A 137 -7.80 -12.51 -8.42
C PRO A 137 -8.56 -11.19 -8.56
N ASN A 138 -7.85 -10.07 -8.44
CA ASN A 138 -8.39 -8.70 -8.53
C ASN A 138 -9.51 -8.37 -7.53
N ASN A 139 -9.69 -9.17 -6.48
CA ASN A 139 -10.63 -8.90 -5.40
C ASN A 139 -9.86 -8.74 -4.09
N MET A 140 -9.46 -7.50 -3.80
CA MET A 140 -8.69 -7.17 -2.60
C MET A 140 -9.44 -7.51 -1.31
N TYR A 141 -10.76 -7.28 -1.24
CA TYR A 141 -11.56 -7.64 -0.06
C TYR A 141 -11.52 -9.14 0.22
N GLY A 142 -11.64 -9.96 -0.82
CA GLY A 142 -11.50 -11.41 -0.73
C GLY A 142 -10.10 -11.82 -0.27
N GLN A 143 -9.04 -11.19 -0.80
CA GLN A 143 -7.66 -11.46 -0.38
C GLN A 143 -7.44 -11.13 1.10
N MET A 144 -7.87 -9.94 1.54
CA MET A 144 -7.78 -9.52 2.95
C MET A 144 -8.58 -10.46 3.87
N GLY A 145 -9.81 -10.82 3.48
CA GLY A 145 -10.66 -11.75 4.22
C GLY A 145 -10.09 -13.16 4.31
N TYR A 146 -9.46 -13.66 3.23
CA TYR A 146 -8.79 -14.95 3.23
C TYR A 146 -7.65 -14.98 4.25
N VAL A 147 -6.75 -13.98 4.19
CA VAL A 147 -5.64 -13.87 5.14
C VAL A 147 -6.17 -13.75 6.58
N ALA A 148 -7.17 -12.88 6.80
CA ALA A 148 -7.76 -12.71 8.12
C ALA A 148 -8.34 -14.02 8.66
N ASN A 149 -9.05 -14.79 7.83
CA ASN A 149 -9.59 -16.09 8.23
C ASN A 149 -8.49 -17.11 8.57
N VAL A 150 -7.42 -17.19 7.77
CA VAL A 150 -6.30 -18.09 8.05
C VAL A 150 -5.62 -17.73 9.37
N LEU A 151 -5.35 -16.43 9.61
CA LEU A 151 -4.74 -15.97 10.86
C LEU A 151 -5.68 -16.21 12.05
N TYR A 152 -6.97 -15.92 11.91
CA TYR A 152 -7.99 -16.20 12.93
C TYR A 152 -8.01 -17.68 13.33
N ASN A 153 -7.99 -18.58 12.35
CA ASN A 153 -7.98 -20.02 12.63
C ASN A 153 -6.67 -20.48 13.26
N ARG A 154 -5.54 -19.93 12.81
CA ARG A 154 -4.23 -20.20 13.41
C ARG A 154 -4.17 -19.81 14.88
N ILE A 155 -4.86 -18.76 15.28
CA ILE A 155 -4.83 -18.24 16.66
C ILE A 155 -5.90 -18.91 17.54
N ASN A 156 -7.12 -19.10 17.04
CA ASN A 156 -8.25 -19.49 17.88
C ASN A 156 -8.52 -21.00 17.92
N PHE A 157 -8.03 -21.77 16.94
CA PHE A 157 -8.37 -23.20 16.83
C PHE A 157 -7.16 -24.15 16.82
N ASN A 158 -5.93 -23.63 16.79
CA ASN A 158 -4.75 -24.48 16.89
C ASN A 158 -4.53 -24.87 18.36
N PRO A 159 -4.61 -26.17 18.73
CA PRO A 159 -4.63 -26.63 20.14
C PRO A 159 -3.37 -26.28 20.96
N GLY A 160 -2.29 -25.82 20.30
CA GLY A 160 -1.08 -25.33 20.95
C GLY A 160 -1.06 -23.83 21.25
N VAL A 161 -2.05 -23.06 20.79
CA VAL A 161 -2.08 -21.60 20.96
C VAL A 161 -2.54 -21.22 22.35
N ARG A 162 -1.83 -20.28 22.96
CA ARG A 162 -2.25 -19.62 24.21
C ARG A 162 -2.30 -18.12 24.00
N TYR A 163 -3.33 -17.49 24.57
CA TYR A 163 -3.38 -16.04 24.73
C TYR A 163 -2.18 -15.57 25.55
N LYS A 164 -1.55 -14.46 25.13
CA LYS A 164 -0.37 -13.89 25.78
C LYS A 164 -0.60 -12.44 26.16
N THR A 165 -0.17 -12.07 27.37
CA THR A 165 -0.12 -10.67 27.84
C THR A 165 1.30 -10.21 28.15
N SER A 166 2.27 -11.12 28.12
CA SER A 166 3.70 -10.87 28.37
C SER A 166 4.54 -12.07 27.92
N GLY A 167 5.88 -11.96 28.01
CA GLY A 167 6.82 -13.05 27.70
C GLY A 167 7.35 -13.05 26.26
N ALA A 168 8.05 -14.12 25.89
CA ALA A 168 8.67 -14.24 24.57
C ALA A 168 7.63 -14.19 23.45
N HIS A 169 7.92 -13.36 22.44
CA HIS A 169 7.07 -13.09 21.29
C HIS A 169 5.65 -12.59 21.63
N TYR A 170 5.53 -11.86 22.74
CA TYR A 170 4.40 -10.96 22.97
C TYR A 170 4.53 -9.73 22.07
N ASN A 171 3.40 -9.27 21.49
CA ASN A 171 3.28 -8.05 20.72
C ASN A 171 4.02 -8.09 19.36
N ASP A 172 4.45 -9.26 18.90
CA ASP A 172 5.18 -9.45 17.63
C ASP A 172 4.55 -10.56 16.76
N PRO A 173 4.84 -10.61 15.45
CA PRO A 173 4.19 -11.55 14.53
C PRO A 173 4.77 -12.97 14.62
N CYS A 174 5.90 -13.18 15.30
CA CYS A 174 6.58 -14.47 15.30
C CYS A 174 5.82 -15.53 16.09
N SER A 175 5.06 -15.14 17.12
CA SER A 175 4.18 -16.08 17.82
C SER A 175 3.00 -16.55 16.94
N VAL A 176 2.55 -15.74 15.98
CA VAL A 176 1.44 -16.07 15.07
C VAL A 176 1.87 -17.01 13.95
N PHE A 177 3.08 -16.81 13.42
CA PHE A 177 3.67 -17.63 12.36
C PHE A 177 4.64 -18.71 12.87
N GLY A 178 4.79 -18.83 14.19
CA GLY A 178 5.82 -19.64 14.85
C GLY A 178 5.75 -21.13 14.51
N ASN A 179 6.65 -21.60 13.64
CA ASN A 179 6.91 -23.02 13.46
C ASN A 179 8.05 -23.48 14.38
N VAL A 180 7.70 -24.29 15.38
CA VAL A 180 8.60 -24.83 16.41
C VAL A 180 9.87 -25.47 15.84
N GLU A 181 9.81 -26.02 14.62
CA GLU A 181 10.89 -26.80 14.01
C GLU A 181 11.94 -25.97 13.26
N LYS A 182 11.63 -24.72 12.88
CA LYS A 182 12.44 -23.93 11.91
C LYS A 182 13.34 -22.86 12.53
N TYR A 183 13.40 -22.73 13.86
CA TYR A 183 14.23 -21.72 14.50
C TYR A 183 15.64 -22.24 14.82
N ALA A 184 16.65 -21.48 14.38
CA ALA A 184 18.05 -21.87 14.19
C ALA A 184 18.84 -22.31 15.45
N ASN A 185 18.20 -22.40 16.61
CA ASN A 185 18.82 -22.75 17.88
C ASN A 185 17.97 -23.72 18.73
N GLY A 186 16.95 -24.36 18.14
CA GLY A 186 16.01 -25.22 18.88
C GLY A 186 15.06 -24.46 19.80
N THR A 187 14.99 -23.11 19.69
CA THR A 187 14.01 -22.31 20.43
C THR A 187 12.62 -22.59 19.88
N ARG A 188 11.83 -23.30 20.68
CA ARG A 188 10.41 -23.50 20.44
C ARG A 188 9.68 -22.17 20.63
N ILE A 189 9.24 -21.55 19.54
CA ILE A 189 8.20 -20.51 19.60
C ILE A 189 6.86 -21.26 19.54
N PRO A 190 6.14 -21.44 20.66
CA PRO A 190 4.79 -21.96 20.58
C PRO A 190 3.93 -20.98 19.79
N TYR A 191 3.06 -21.52 18.92
CA TYR A 191 1.98 -20.74 18.36
C TYR A 191 1.29 -19.97 19.49
N GLY A 192 1.05 -18.69 19.25
CA GLY A 192 0.60 -17.73 20.24
C GLY A 192 -0.07 -16.58 19.54
N GLY A 193 -0.98 -15.92 20.23
CA GLY A 193 -1.65 -14.73 19.70
C GLY A 193 -1.99 -13.78 20.81
N ASP A 194 -1.60 -12.53 20.63
CA ASP A 194 -2.15 -11.39 21.31
C ASP A 194 -2.64 -10.39 20.27
N CYS A 195 -3.49 -9.45 20.64
CA CYS A 195 -4.10 -8.51 19.69
C CYS A 195 -3.04 -7.75 18.88
N ALA A 196 -1.90 -7.42 19.48
CA ALA A 196 -0.87 -6.60 18.87
C ALA A 196 0.08 -7.42 17.97
N GLY A 197 0.44 -8.63 18.39
CA GLY A 197 1.19 -9.59 17.58
C GLY A 197 0.38 -10.05 16.36
N THR A 198 -0.91 -10.31 16.56
CA THR A 198 -1.87 -10.66 15.50
C THR A 198 -2.05 -9.52 14.50
N THR A 199 -2.15 -8.28 14.98
CA THR A 199 -2.22 -7.10 14.12
C THR A 199 -0.95 -6.93 13.30
N ARG A 200 0.24 -7.20 13.86
CA ARG A 200 1.50 -7.19 13.09
C ARG A 200 1.58 -8.32 12.08
N ALA A 201 1.07 -9.50 12.41
CA ALA A 201 1.01 -10.61 11.47
C ALA A 201 0.10 -10.29 10.29
N MET A 202 -1.05 -9.67 10.54
CA MET A 202 -1.91 -9.14 9.47
C MET A 202 -1.19 -8.06 8.67
N GLY A 203 -0.54 -7.11 9.35
CA GLY A 203 0.23 -6.03 8.73
C GLY A 203 1.37 -6.53 7.84
N LEU A 204 2.02 -7.63 8.21
CA LEU A 204 3.03 -8.30 7.39
C LEU A 204 2.42 -8.81 6.08
N CYS A 205 1.31 -9.54 6.16
CA CYS A 205 0.60 -10.01 4.97
C CYS A 205 0.07 -8.87 4.09
N LEU A 206 -0.44 -7.78 4.68
CA LEU A 206 -0.87 -6.59 3.95
C LEU A 206 0.31 -5.92 3.24
N ASN A 207 1.46 -5.80 3.92
CA ASN A 207 2.71 -5.34 3.32
C ASN A 207 3.11 -6.19 2.10
N MET A 208 3.06 -7.52 2.25
CA MET A 208 3.36 -8.49 1.18
C MET A 208 2.41 -8.31 0.00
N MET A 209 1.11 -8.09 0.26
CA MET A 209 0.12 -7.79 -0.77
C MET A 209 0.16 -6.33 -1.26
N GLN A 210 1.07 -5.52 -0.73
CA GLN A 210 1.22 -4.10 -1.03
C GLN A 210 -0.01 -3.25 -0.72
N ILE A 211 -0.81 -3.68 0.26
CA ILE A 211 -2.02 -2.98 0.70
C ILE A 211 -1.63 -2.02 1.84
N PRO A 212 -1.80 -0.70 1.67
CA PRO A 212 -1.53 0.27 2.71
C PRO A 212 -2.48 0.07 3.89
N TYR A 213 -1.97 0.19 5.10
CA TYR A 213 -2.78 0.08 6.31
C TYR A 213 -2.20 0.91 7.44
N ASP A 214 -3.07 1.26 8.40
CA ASP A 214 -2.68 1.80 9.70
C ASP A 214 -2.76 0.71 10.77
N HIS A 215 -1.80 0.70 11.69
CA HIS A 215 -1.88 -0.09 12.92
C HIS A 215 -2.61 0.72 13.99
N ILE A 216 -3.87 0.40 14.25
CA ILE A 216 -4.67 1.14 15.22
C ILE A 216 -4.30 0.71 16.64
N ASN A 217 -4.12 1.71 17.52
CA ASN A 217 -3.73 1.56 18.92
C ASN A 217 -2.36 0.89 19.14
N GLU A 218 -1.43 1.01 18.19
CA GLU A 218 -0.12 0.37 18.30
C GLU A 218 0.57 0.66 19.65
N ASN A 219 0.98 -0.41 20.35
CA ASN A 219 1.65 -0.36 21.64
C ASN A 219 0.82 0.24 22.80
N LYS A 220 -0.50 0.29 22.67
CA LYS A 220 -1.40 0.71 23.75
C LYS A 220 -2.09 -0.51 24.37
N TRP A 221 -2.44 -0.42 25.66
CA TRP A 221 -3.26 -1.41 26.35
C TRP A 221 -4.74 -1.28 25.94
N LYS A 222 -4.99 -1.62 24.68
CA LYS A 222 -6.26 -1.52 23.96
C LYS A 222 -6.28 -2.59 22.87
N GLN A 223 -7.48 -2.94 22.40
CA GLN A 223 -7.59 -3.76 21.20
C GLN A 223 -6.89 -3.08 20.03
N GLN A 224 -6.12 -3.86 19.27
CA GLN A 224 -5.34 -3.43 18.12
C GLN A 224 -5.87 -4.14 16.87
N TRP A 225 -5.88 -3.43 15.74
CA TRP A 225 -6.30 -3.97 14.44
C TRP A 225 -5.62 -3.22 13.30
N CYS A 226 -5.65 -3.80 12.10
CA CYS A 226 -5.26 -3.10 10.89
C CYS A 226 -6.46 -2.33 10.34
N ARG A 227 -6.28 -1.04 10.02
CA ARG A 227 -7.24 -0.26 9.23
C ARG A 227 -6.73 -0.16 7.79
N VAL A 228 -7.58 -0.49 6.83
CA VAL A 228 -7.33 -0.26 5.40
C VAL A 228 -8.37 0.74 4.88
N THR A 229 -7.93 1.78 4.19
CA THR A 229 -8.81 2.78 3.58
C THR A 229 -8.95 2.50 2.09
N ILE A 230 -10.19 2.32 1.63
CA ILE A 230 -10.50 1.99 0.24
C ILE A 230 -11.58 2.96 -0.22
N ASN A 231 -11.30 3.75 -1.27
CA ASN A 231 -12.23 4.76 -1.80
C ASN A 231 -12.79 5.71 -0.73
N GLY A 232 -11.94 6.16 0.20
CA GLY A 232 -12.31 7.06 1.29
C GLY A 232 -13.08 6.41 2.45
N LYS A 233 -13.30 5.08 2.41
CA LYS A 233 -13.97 4.33 3.46
C LYS A 233 -12.98 3.44 4.22
N SER A 234 -13.04 3.49 5.55
CA SER A 234 -12.16 2.72 6.43
C SER A 234 -12.75 1.34 6.76
N TYR A 235 -11.89 0.33 6.68
CA TYR A 235 -12.21 -1.06 7.02
C TYR A 235 -11.26 -1.57 8.09
N ALA A 236 -11.82 -2.18 9.13
CA ALA A 236 -11.07 -2.86 10.18
C ALA A 236 -10.85 -4.33 9.80
N ILE A 237 -9.62 -4.80 10.05
CA ILE A 237 -9.20 -6.19 9.88
C ILE A 237 -8.53 -6.61 11.18
N ASP A 238 -9.21 -7.48 11.93
CA ASP A 238 -8.77 -7.93 13.24
C ASP A 238 -8.88 -9.46 13.35
N PRO A 239 -7.89 -10.20 12.84
CA PRO A 239 -7.89 -11.65 12.91
C PRO A 239 -7.74 -12.19 14.33
N TYR A 240 -7.58 -11.35 15.36
CA TYR A 240 -7.64 -11.81 16.74
C TYR A 240 -9.10 -12.04 17.17
N LEU A 241 -9.99 -11.08 16.90
CA LEU A 241 -11.41 -11.15 17.30
C LEU A 241 -12.33 -11.75 16.22
N THR A 242 -11.98 -11.61 14.94
CA THR A 242 -12.90 -11.95 13.86
C THR A 242 -12.18 -12.29 12.55
N PRO A 243 -12.66 -13.27 11.77
CA PRO A 243 -12.10 -13.56 10.46
C PRO A 243 -12.55 -12.56 9.38
N TYR A 244 -13.42 -11.60 9.70
CA TYR A 244 -14.08 -10.75 8.72
C TYR A 244 -13.42 -9.37 8.57
N VAL A 245 -13.38 -8.89 7.32
CA VAL A 245 -13.13 -7.47 7.01
C VAL A 245 -14.45 -6.72 7.18
N MET A 246 -14.46 -5.71 8.05
CA MET A 246 -15.68 -4.97 8.37
C MET A 246 -15.45 -3.48 8.18
N GLU A 247 -16.50 -2.74 7.84
CA GLU A 247 -16.43 -1.28 7.94
C GLU A 247 -16.05 -0.90 9.37
N GLU A 248 -15.09 -0.01 9.52
CA GLU A 248 -14.51 0.27 10.83
C GLU A 248 -15.53 0.88 11.81
N SER A 249 -16.45 1.70 11.31
CA SER A 249 -17.54 2.28 12.12
C SER A 249 -18.40 1.18 12.78
N TYR A 250 -18.64 0.09 12.07
CA TYR A 250 -19.37 -1.07 12.56
C TYR A 250 -18.50 -1.94 13.47
N TYR A 251 -17.23 -2.17 13.10
CA TYR A 251 -16.28 -2.90 13.93
C TYR A 251 -16.13 -2.25 15.32
N VAL A 252 -15.92 -0.93 15.39
CA VAL A 252 -15.76 -0.21 16.67
C VAL A 252 -17.02 -0.28 17.54
N ARG A 253 -18.20 -0.43 16.93
CA ARG A 253 -19.47 -0.64 17.65
C ARG A 253 -19.57 -2.03 18.25
N LEU A 254 -19.16 -3.08 17.51
CA LEU A 254 -19.18 -4.46 17.99
C LEU A 254 -18.04 -4.75 18.98
N TYR A 255 -16.87 -4.18 18.72
CA TYR A 255 -15.62 -4.44 19.43
C TYR A 255 -14.99 -3.13 19.92
N PRO A 256 -15.51 -2.52 21.01
CA PRO A 256 -14.94 -1.29 21.53
C PRO A 256 -13.46 -1.46 21.92
N PRO A 257 -12.62 -0.44 21.71
CA PRO A 257 -11.16 -0.53 21.84
C PRO A 257 -10.64 -0.79 23.26
N PHE A 258 -11.51 -0.80 24.27
CA PHE A 258 -11.20 -1.16 25.65
C PHE A 258 -11.87 -2.49 26.02
N MET A 259 -11.48 -3.57 25.33
CA MET A 259 -11.78 -4.92 25.80
C MET A 259 -10.69 -5.37 26.79
N PRO A 260 -11.06 -5.86 27.98
CA PRO A 260 -10.13 -6.40 28.98
C PRO A 260 -9.46 -7.70 28.52
#